data_AF-A0A0Q5Z492-F1
#
_entry.id   AF-A0A0Q5Z492-F1
#
_cell.length_a   1.000
_cell.length_b   1.000
_cell.length_c   1.000
_cell.angle_alpha   90.00
_cell.angle_beta   90.00
_cell.angle_gamma   90.00
#
_symmetry.space_group_name_H-M   'P 1'
#
loop_
_entity.id
_entity.type
_entity.pdbx_description
1 polymer ?
#
loop_
_entity_poly.entity_id
_entity_poly.type
_entity_poly.pdbx_seq_one_letter_code
_entity_poly.pdbx_strand_id
1 'polypeptide(L)'
;MSRLADEALASAVRATLPQTIFGTPWDVRVTDDIDHAGADFYSGVVRVHETWLQSIHKSRLSYVTRHYPLAIGPFEEAEPQLIPHNGCTECRRRPVTVGRAITIQRSFAGGQFSGALIVGEAFIARSNEDHDMFADRNREIAIKGVMTALHSRAWKRLADARALTELRDLALGVVTRMGSQRPYDASTCICLLPYDRLLPSATADKLRYYERLQIYPQEGIPFPVLRQECADAIVFMERDEILSLLLRLSFDISELQNSFVGNNGDSGDLSSNRLTDEEFALLV
;
A
#
# COMPACT_ATOMS: atom_id res chain seq x y z
N MET A 1 22.18 39.45 8.15
CA MET A 1 23.23 39.27 9.19
C MET A 1 22.92 37.99 9.95
N SER A 2 23.90 37.12 10.26
CA SER A 2 23.61 35.85 10.97
C SER A 2 23.79 35.97 12.49
N ARG A 3 22.88 35.41 13.28
CA ARG A 3 22.98 35.32 14.76
C ARG A 3 23.19 33.88 15.23
N LEU A 4 23.68 33.66 16.45
CA LEU A 4 23.76 32.31 17.03
C LEU A 4 22.35 31.73 17.25
N ALA A 5 22.19 30.44 16.96
CA ALA A 5 20.96 29.71 17.27
C ALA A 5 20.82 29.48 18.78
N ASP A 6 19.59 29.37 19.27
CA ASP A 6 19.35 28.83 20.61
C ASP A 6 19.69 27.33 20.65
N GLU A 7 19.85 26.77 21.86
CA GLU A 7 20.30 25.40 22.02
C GLU A 7 19.30 24.38 21.46
N ALA A 8 18.00 24.69 21.49
CA ALA A 8 16.96 23.82 20.97
C ALA A 8 17.05 23.67 19.43
N LEU A 9 17.17 24.79 18.71
CA LEU A 9 17.37 24.81 17.27
C LEU A 9 18.73 24.19 16.91
N ALA A 10 19.80 24.55 17.63
CA ALA A 10 21.13 24.01 17.38
C ALA A 10 21.17 22.49 17.51
N SER A 11 20.56 21.94 18.57
CA SER A 11 20.44 20.49 18.76
C SER A 11 19.65 19.83 17.64
N ALA A 12 18.53 20.42 17.22
CA ALA A 12 17.72 19.87 16.13
C ALA A 12 18.47 19.84 14.79
N VAL A 13 19.17 20.93 14.44
CA VAL A 13 19.96 21.00 13.20
C VAL A 13 21.11 19.98 13.26
N ARG A 14 21.86 19.91 14.37
CA ARG A 14 22.95 18.93 14.56
C ARG A 14 22.46 17.49 14.43
N ALA A 15 21.27 17.16 14.91
CA ALA A 15 20.70 15.81 14.78
C ALA A 15 20.39 15.41 13.32
N THR A 16 20.24 16.38 12.42
CA THR A 16 19.98 16.15 10.99
C THR A 16 21.25 16.10 10.14
N LEU A 17 22.37 16.58 10.69
CA LEU A 17 23.68 16.64 10.02
C LEU A 17 24.61 15.53 10.52
N PRO A 18 25.74 15.28 9.83
CA PRO A 18 26.80 14.43 10.39
C PRO A 18 27.25 14.93 11.76
N GLN A 19 27.50 14.01 12.70
CA GLN A 19 27.75 14.30 14.12
C GLN A 19 28.86 15.33 14.36
N THR A 20 29.92 15.30 13.56
CA THR A 20 31.05 16.24 13.68
C THR A 20 31.61 16.59 12.32
N ILE A 21 32.12 17.83 12.20
CA ILE A 21 33.04 18.24 11.15
C ILE A 21 34.42 18.47 11.77
N PHE A 22 35.44 17.79 11.22
CA PHE A 22 36.81 17.83 11.74
C PHE A 22 36.91 17.59 13.27
N GLY A 23 36.05 16.73 13.81
CA GLY A 23 36.03 16.39 15.25
C GLY A 23 35.35 17.42 16.16
N THR A 24 34.73 18.46 15.60
CA THR A 24 33.98 19.48 16.35
C THR A 24 32.49 19.47 15.98
N PRO A 25 31.59 19.79 16.92
CA PRO A 25 30.18 19.97 16.61
C PRO A 25 29.98 21.22 15.77
N TRP A 26 28.94 21.22 14.93
CA TRP A 26 28.59 22.36 14.09
C TRP A 26 28.23 23.60 14.93
N ASP A 27 28.81 24.75 14.54
CA ASP A 27 28.36 26.08 14.97
C ASP A 27 27.11 26.46 14.17
N VAL A 28 25.95 26.46 14.84
CA VAL A 28 24.65 26.68 14.19
C VAL A 28 24.26 28.14 14.32
N ARG A 29 24.04 28.79 13.17
CA ARG A 29 23.64 30.19 13.06
C ARG A 29 22.33 30.32 12.30
N VAL A 30 21.60 31.38 12.60
CA VAL A 30 20.30 31.71 12.02
C VAL A 30 20.44 32.93 11.13
N THR A 31 19.81 32.88 9.97
CA THR A 31 19.69 33.97 8.99
C THR A 31 18.23 34.24 8.65
N ASP A 32 17.92 35.48 8.33
CA ASP A 32 16.63 35.98 7.83
C ASP A 32 16.54 35.95 6.30
N ASP A 33 17.68 35.78 5.63
CA ASP A 33 17.77 35.66 4.18
C ASP A 33 18.15 34.22 3.77
N ILE A 34 17.38 33.66 2.84
CA ILE A 34 17.56 32.33 2.25
C ILE A 34 18.91 32.24 1.54
N ASP A 35 19.35 33.29 0.85
CA ASP A 35 20.60 33.26 0.07
C ASP A 35 21.84 33.25 0.98
N HIS A 36 21.67 33.61 2.24
CA HIS A 36 22.71 33.52 3.28
C HIS A 36 22.71 32.18 4.03
N ALA A 37 21.76 31.28 3.76
CA ALA A 37 21.78 29.93 4.29
C ALA A 37 22.86 29.10 3.59
N GLY A 38 23.45 28.15 4.31
CA GLY A 38 24.55 27.37 3.76
C GLY A 38 25.42 26.74 4.84
N ALA A 39 26.45 26.01 4.43
CA ALA A 39 27.43 25.45 5.34
C ALA A 39 28.84 25.82 4.87
N ASP A 40 29.65 26.29 5.80
CA ASP A 40 31.09 26.43 5.61
C ASP A 40 31.76 25.27 6.34
N PHE A 41 32.20 24.28 5.55
CA PHE A 41 32.81 23.07 6.08
C PHE A 41 34.16 23.33 6.73
N TYR A 42 34.91 24.36 6.30
CA TYR A 42 36.23 24.67 6.87
C TYR A 42 36.13 25.29 8.25
N SER A 43 35.17 26.19 8.45
CA SER A 43 34.93 26.83 9.75
C SER A 43 33.97 26.07 10.66
N GLY A 44 33.34 25.00 10.17
CA GLY A 44 32.37 24.20 10.92
C GLY A 44 31.06 24.94 11.19
N VAL A 45 30.76 25.99 10.42
CA VAL A 45 29.56 26.83 10.59
C VAL A 45 28.46 26.38 9.65
N VAL A 46 27.25 26.20 10.18
CA VAL A 46 26.03 26.01 9.39
C VAL A 46 25.05 27.15 9.65
N ARG A 47 24.52 27.74 8.59
CA ARG A 47 23.53 28.81 8.60
C ARG A 47 22.21 28.26 8.10
N VAL A 48 21.18 28.33 8.95
CA VAL A 48 19.80 27.94 8.63
C VAL A 48 18.88 29.16 8.65
N HIS A 49 17.82 29.12 7.87
CA HIS A 49 16.82 30.19 7.86
C HIS A 49 16.05 30.25 9.19
N GLU A 50 15.58 31.42 9.60
CA GLU A 50 14.84 31.60 10.86
C GLU A 50 13.57 30.78 10.96
N THR A 51 12.94 30.49 9.82
CA THR A 51 11.74 29.64 9.76
C THR A 51 12.06 28.14 9.74
N TRP A 52 13.33 27.71 9.81
CA TRP A 52 13.75 26.30 9.62
C TRP A 52 12.98 25.31 10.50
N LEU A 53 12.77 25.62 11.78
CA LEU A 53 11.99 24.75 12.66
C LEU A 53 10.56 24.52 12.14
N GLN A 54 9.94 25.56 11.59
CA GLN A 54 8.56 25.51 11.12
C GLN A 54 8.47 24.91 9.71
N SER A 55 9.30 25.39 8.78
CA SER A 55 9.25 25.05 7.36
C SER A 55 9.90 23.71 7.05
N ILE A 56 10.89 23.27 7.85
CA ILE A 56 11.69 22.08 7.57
C ILE A 56 11.50 21.02 8.64
N HIS A 57 11.78 21.33 9.91
CA HIS A 57 11.73 20.33 10.97
C HIS A 57 10.31 19.82 11.25
N LYS A 58 9.35 20.71 11.49
CA LYS A 58 7.95 20.32 11.76
C LYS A 58 7.34 19.58 10.57
N SER A 59 7.69 19.99 9.34
CA SER A 59 7.30 19.32 8.10
C SER A 59 8.09 18.05 7.80
N ARG A 60 9.03 17.65 8.67
CA ARG A 60 9.90 16.45 8.52
C ARG A 60 10.73 16.43 7.23
N LEU A 61 11.01 17.60 6.64
CA LEU A 61 11.80 17.74 5.42
C LEU A 61 13.31 17.55 5.65
N SER A 62 13.74 17.43 6.90
CA SER A 62 15.11 17.10 7.25
C SER A 62 15.58 15.73 6.73
N TYR A 63 14.67 14.88 6.26
CA TYR A 63 14.97 13.54 5.76
C TYR A 63 14.74 13.37 4.26
N VAL A 64 14.64 14.47 3.50
CA VAL A 64 14.53 14.36 2.06
C VAL A 64 15.77 13.65 1.53
N THR A 65 15.54 12.55 0.80
CA THR A 65 16.43 11.36 0.68
C THR A 65 17.89 11.63 0.31
N ARG A 66 18.22 12.79 -0.27
CA ARG A 66 19.60 13.19 -0.60
C ARG A 66 19.93 14.64 -0.27
N HIS A 67 18.94 15.45 0.11
CA HIS A 67 19.05 16.89 0.28
C HIS A 67 18.56 17.28 1.66
N TYR A 68 19.45 17.77 2.51
CA TYR A 68 19.13 18.30 3.83
C TYR A 68 18.84 19.79 3.71
N PRO A 69 17.58 20.24 3.83
CA PRO A 69 17.26 21.64 3.63
C PRO A 69 17.77 22.49 4.79
N LEU A 70 18.44 23.59 4.48
CA LEU A 70 18.88 24.63 5.42
C LEU A 70 17.99 25.86 5.35
N ALA A 71 17.36 26.09 4.20
CA ALA A 71 16.36 27.11 3.98
C ALA A 71 15.41 26.64 2.88
N ILE A 72 14.14 27.00 2.99
CA ILE A 72 13.15 26.81 1.92
C ILE A 72 12.39 28.13 1.79
N GLY A 73 12.27 28.60 0.55
CA GLY A 73 11.43 29.73 0.19
C GLY A 73 9.94 29.40 0.23
N PRO A 74 9.09 30.36 -0.17
CA PRO A 74 7.68 30.09 -0.32
C PRO A 74 7.44 28.96 -1.33
N PHE A 75 6.44 28.14 -1.04
CA PHE A 75 5.97 27.12 -1.97
C PHE A 75 5.04 27.77 -2.99
N GLU A 76 5.34 27.57 -4.27
CA GLU A 76 4.50 28.01 -5.38
C GLU A 76 3.79 26.81 -5.99
N GLU A 77 2.54 26.98 -6.42
CA GLU A 77 1.88 25.97 -7.23
C GLU A 77 2.59 25.83 -8.57
N ALA A 78 2.96 24.60 -8.92
CA ALA A 78 3.52 24.25 -10.20
C ALA A 78 2.49 23.40 -10.94
N GLU A 79 2.05 23.85 -12.12
CA GLU A 79 1.30 22.98 -13.02
C GLU A 79 2.26 21.92 -13.57
N PRO A 80 2.05 20.62 -13.28
CA PRO A 80 2.88 19.59 -13.88
C PRO A 80 2.63 19.60 -15.39
N GLN A 81 3.66 19.90 -16.18
CA GLN A 81 3.60 19.68 -17.63
C GLN A 81 3.47 18.17 -17.84
N LEU A 82 2.28 17.73 -18.25
CA LEU A 82 1.97 16.34 -18.52
C LEU A 82 2.85 15.86 -19.67
N ILE A 83 3.75 14.92 -19.42
CA ILE A 83 4.34 14.11 -20.49
C ILE A 83 3.30 13.03 -20.81
N PRO A 84 2.72 13.00 -22.02
CA PRO A 84 1.81 11.93 -22.39
C PRO A 84 2.57 10.60 -22.34
N HIS A 85 2.09 9.68 -21.50
CA HIS A 85 2.40 8.26 -21.65
C HIS A 85 1.22 7.61 -22.35
N ASN A 86 1.54 6.91 -23.45
CA ASN A 86 0.58 6.30 -24.36
C ASN A 86 -0.54 5.56 -23.61
N GLY A 87 -1.77 6.05 -23.76
CA GLY A 87 -3.00 5.28 -23.52
C GLY A 87 -3.74 5.48 -22.20
N CYS A 88 -3.27 6.31 -21.25
CA CYS A 88 -4.01 6.56 -20.01
C CYS A 88 -4.13 8.06 -19.72
N THR A 89 -5.25 8.64 -20.16
CA THR A 89 -5.67 10.03 -19.99
C THR A 89 -6.39 10.31 -18.66
N GLU A 90 -5.92 9.75 -17.55
CA GLU A 90 -6.42 10.12 -16.22
C GLU A 90 -5.31 10.39 -15.21
N CYS A 91 -4.25 11.03 -15.66
CA CYS A 91 -3.43 11.83 -14.75
C CYS A 91 -4.20 13.13 -14.50
N ARG A 92 -5.22 13.10 -13.63
CA ARG A 92 -5.83 14.33 -13.08
C ARG A 92 -4.67 15.25 -12.69
N ARG A 93 -4.72 16.52 -13.12
CA ARG A 93 -3.74 17.55 -12.74
C ARG A 93 -3.74 17.66 -11.22
N ARG A 94 -2.89 16.89 -10.54
CA ARG A 94 -2.75 16.98 -9.09
C ARG A 94 -1.88 18.20 -8.81
N PRO A 95 -2.34 19.12 -7.94
CA PRO A 95 -1.56 20.30 -7.62
C PRO A 95 -0.30 19.86 -6.89
N VAL A 96 0.85 20.18 -7.49
CA VAL A 96 2.18 20.01 -6.88
C VAL A 96 2.63 21.40 -6.47
N THR A 97 3.16 21.51 -5.25
CA THR A 97 3.81 22.75 -4.81
C THR A 97 5.32 22.56 -4.80
N VAL A 98 6.04 23.61 -5.20
CA VAL A 98 7.51 23.60 -5.28
C VAL A 98 8.09 24.81 -4.58
N GLY A 99 9.07 24.58 -3.72
CA GLY A 99 9.84 25.63 -3.07
C GLY A 99 11.30 25.55 -3.49
N ARG A 100 11.91 26.71 -3.77
CA ARG A 100 13.38 26.84 -3.86
C ARG A 100 13.97 26.59 -2.48
N ALA A 101 15.09 25.88 -2.41
CA ALA A 101 15.74 25.54 -1.16
C ALA A 101 17.27 25.63 -1.28
N ILE A 102 17.93 26.02 -0.19
CA ILE A 102 19.37 25.80 -0.03
C ILE A 102 19.55 24.52 0.78
N THR A 103 20.34 23.59 0.25
CA THR A 103 20.46 22.24 0.80
C THR A 103 21.91 21.83 0.98
N ILE A 104 22.17 20.94 1.94
CA ILE A 104 23.39 20.13 1.98
C ILE A 104 23.06 18.79 1.33
N GLN A 105 23.77 18.45 0.26
CA GLN A 105 23.65 17.18 -0.43
C GLN A 105 24.81 16.26 -0.05
N ARG A 106 24.49 14.99 0.22
CA ARG A 106 25.51 13.93 0.36
C ARG A 106 25.92 13.42 -1.02
N SER A 107 27.22 13.35 -1.26
CA SER A 107 27.79 12.75 -2.47
C SER A 107 27.94 11.24 -2.29
N PHE A 108 27.67 10.48 -3.34
CA PHE A 108 27.81 9.03 -3.36
C PHE A 108 28.64 8.60 -4.56
N ALA A 109 29.53 7.62 -4.37
CA ALA A 109 30.31 6.97 -5.42
C ALA A 109 30.10 5.45 -5.31
N GLY A 110 29.68 4.79 -6.39
CA GLY A 110 29.41 3.36 -6.39
C GLY A 110 28.30 2.92 -5.40
N GLY A 111 27.36 3.81 -5.09
CA GLY A 111 26.28 3.55 -4.11
C GLY A 111 26.68 3.75 -2.64
N GLN A 112 27.94 4.04 -2.35
CA GLN A 112 28.42 4.34 -1.00
C GLN A 112 28.60 5.84 -0.80
N PHE A 113 28.36 6.33 0.42
CA PHE A 113 28.59 7.72 0.78
C PHE A 113 30.08 8.03 0.68
N SER A 114 30.45 9.00 -0.15
CA SER A 114 31.86 9.32 -0.43
C SER A 114 32.51 10.18 0.67
N GLY A 115 31.77 10.54 1.71
CA GLY A 115 32.21 11.49 2.74
C GLY A 115 32.02 12.95 2.33
N ALA A 116 31.82 13.24 1.04
CA ALA A 116 31.69 14.60 0.55
C ALA A 116 30.27 15.16 0.75
N LEU A 117 30.22 16.39 1.26
CA LEU A 117 29.01 17.19 1.41
C LEU A 117 29.10 18.37 0.44
N ILE A 118 27.99 18.68 -0.23
CA ILE A 118 27.91 19.77 -1.21
C ILE A 118 26.78 20.68 -0.79
N VAL A 119 27.08 21.95 -0.54
CA VAL A 119 26.04 22.97 -0.36
C VAL A 119 25.62 23.48 -1.73
N GLY A 120 24.32 23.61 -1.94
CA GLY A 120 23.83 24.21 -3.16
C GLY A 120 22.32 24.39 -3.19
N GLU A 121 21.89 25.10 -4.21
CA GLU A 121 20.48 25.27 -4.51
C GLU A 121 19.87 23.94 -4.97
N ALA A 122 18.63 23.71 -4.52
CA ALA A 122 17.76 22.64 -4.97
C ALA A 122 16.30 23.11 -4.95
N PHE A 123 15.44 22.30 -5.52
CA PHE A 123 13.99 22.49 -5.51
C PHE A 123 13.36 21.32 -4.78
N ILE A 124 12.46 21.63 -3.85
CA ILE A 124 11.69 20.64 -3.11
C ILE A 124 10.27 20.70 -3.64
N ALA A 125 9.87 19.63 -4.32
CA ALA A 125 8.49 19.43 -4.75
C ALA A 125 7.74 18.57 -3.72
N ARG A 126 6.46 18.85 -3.53
CA ARG A 126 5.57 18.05 -2.70
C ARG A 126 4.16 17.97 -3.28
N SER A 127 3.48 16.86 -3.02
CA SER A 127 2.05 16.74 -3.28
C SER A 127 1.24 17.46 -2.19
N ASN A 128 0.11 18.07 -2.55
CA ASN A 128 -0.82 18.64 -1.56
C ASN A 128 -1.67 17.55 -0.87
N GLU A 129 -1.83 16.40 -1.50
CA GLU A 129 -2.70 15.30 -1.01
C GLU A 129 -1.93 14.28 -0.16
N ASP A 130 -0.67 14.03 -0.52
CA ASP A 130 0.18 13.02 0.09
C ASP A 130 1.47 13.68 0.59
N HIS A 131 2.02 13.20 1.71
CA HIS A 131 3.32 13.67 2.24
C HIS A 131 4.54 13.27 1.37
N ASP A 132 4.31 12.97 0.09
CA ASP A 132 5.34 12.64 -0.86
C ASP A 132 6.12 13.89 -1.24
N MET A 133 7.43 13.79 -1.08
CA MET A 133 8.36 14.89 -1.28
C MET A 133 9.53 14.38 -2.09
N PHE A 134 9.99 15.20 -3.02
CA PHE A 134 11.19 14.91 -3.80
C PHE A 134 12.01 16.19 -3.91
N ALA A 135 13.33 16.06 -3.79
CA ALA A 135 14.24 17.16 -4.03
C ALA A 135 15.24 16.82 -5.12
N ASP A 136 15.48 17.80 -5.97
CA ASP A 136 16.50 17.74 -7.01
C ASP A 136 17.08 19.14 -7.25
N ARG A 137 18.28 19.22 -7.83
CA ARG A 137 18.86 20.50 -8.25
C ARG A 137 18.08 21.13 -9.41
N ASN A 138 17.35 20.32 -10.18
CA ASN A 138 16.49 20.76 -11.26
C ASN A 138 15.01 20.74 -10.82
N ARG A 139 14.34 21.89 -10.97
CA ARG A 139 12.91 22.08 -10.65
C ARG A 139 12.00 21.04 -11.33
N GLU A 140 12.21 20.78 -12.61
CA GLU A 140 11.36 19.86 -13.40
C GLU A 140 11.56 18.41 -12.96
N ILE A 141 12.79 18.02 -12.63
CA ILE A 141 13.08 16.68 -12.11
C ILE A 141 12.43 16.51 -10.74
N ALA A 142 12.45 17.54 -9.89
CA ALA A 142 11.78 17.49 -8.59
C ALA A 142 10.27 17.26 -8.73
N ILE A 143 9.60 18.02 -9.61
CA ILE A 143 8.17 17.84 -9.91
C ILE A 143 7.90 16.44 -10.46
N LYS A 144 8.69 16.01 -11.45
CA LYS A 144 8.54 14.69 -12.08
C LYS A 144 8.73 13.55 -11.08
N GLY A 145 9.66 13.69 -10.12
CA GLY A 145 9.91 12.73 -9.06
C GLY A 145 8.68 12.49 -8.19
N VAL A 146 8.03 13.57 -7.72
CA VAL A 146 6.76 13.48 -6.96
C VAL A 146 5.65 12.89 -7.81
N MET A 147 5.49 13.35 -9.05
CA MET A 147 4.45 12.83 -9.95
C MET A 147 4.63 11.34 -10.23
N THR A 148 5.87 10.88 -10.42
CA THR A 148 6.19 9.46 -10.61
C THR A 148 5.78 8.64 -9.39
N ALA A 149 6.09 9.10 -8.18
CA ALA A 149 5.69 8.41 -6.95
C ALA A 149 4.15 8.31 -6.80
N LEU A 150 3.44 9.41 -7.08
CA LEU A 150 1.98 9.43 -7.09
C LEU A 150 1.40 8.45 -8.11
N HIS A 151 1.97 8.42 -9.33
CA HIS A 151 1.57 7.48 -10.35
C HIS A 151 1.81 6.04 -9.90
N SER A 152 3.01 5.69 -9.45
CA SER A 152 3.32 4.32 -9.00
C SER A 152 2.34 3.83 -7.93
N ARG A 153 1.90 4.68 -7.00
CA ARG A 153 0.86 4.32 -6.01
C ARG A 153 -0.51 4.13 -6.63
N ALA A 154 -0.93 5.03 -7.51
CA ALA A 154 -2.22 4.92 -8.19
C ALA A 154 -2.28 3.63 -9.04
N TRP A 155 -1.20 3.34 -9.78
CA TRP A 155 -1.06 2.11 -10.55
C TRP A 155 -1.06 0.87 -9.65
N LYS A 156 -0.39 0.91 -8.50
CA LYS A 156 -0.43 -0.19 -7.54
C LYS A 156 -1.85 -0.44 -7.03
N ARG A 157 -2.57 0.60 -6.60
CA ARG A 157 -3.98 0.47 -6.16
C ARG A 157 -4.87 -0.11 -7.24
N LEU A 158 -4.68 0.32 -8.50
CA LEU A 158 -5.43 -0.18 -9.63
C LEU A 158 -5.08 -1.65 -9.96
N ALA A 159 -3.81 -2.03 -9.85
CA ALA A 159 -3.38 -3.42 -9.98
C ALA A 159 -3.98 -4.31 -8.87
N ASP A 160 -3.94 -3.84 -7.61
CA ASP A 160 -4.53 -4.55 -6.47
C ASP A 160 -6.06 -4.73 -6.66
N ALA A 161 -6.77 -3.71 -7.15
CA ALA A 161 -8.20 -3.78 -7.43
C ALA A 161 -8.55 -4.73 -8.59
N ARG A 162 -7.71 -4.77 -9.64
CA ARG A 162 -7.87 -5.74 -10.74
C ARG A 162 -7.64 -7.17 -10.25
N ALA A 163 -6.57 -7.40 -9.50
CA ALA A 163 -6.27 -8.71 -8.92
C ALA A 163 -7.39 -9.22 -8.00
N LEU A 164 -8.01 -8.33 -7.20
CA LEU A 164 -9.17 -8.69 -6.37
C LEU A 164 -10.40 -9.05 -7.23
N THR A 165 -10.65 -8.31 -8.30
CA THR A 165 -11.74 -8.63 -9.25
C THR A 165 -11.51 -9.99 -9.91
N GLU A 166 -10.31 -10.24 -10.42
CA GLU A 166 -9.94 -11.53 -11.03
C GLU A 166 -10.08 -12.68 -10.03
N LEU A 167 -9.68 -12.48 -8.76
CA LEU A 167 -9.87 -13.46 -7.69
C LEU A 167 -11.35 -13.75 -7.43
N ARG A 168 -12.21 -12.73 -7.42
CA ARG A 168 -13.66 -12.89 -7.25
C ARG A 168 -14.27 -13.71 -8.39
N ASP A 169 -13.90 -13.40 -9.63
CA ASP A 169 -14.37 -14.14 -10.81
C ASP A 169 -13.93 -15.61 -10.76
N LEU A 170 -12.67 -15.87 -10.41
CA LEU A 170 -12.14 -17.23 -10.20
C LEU A 170 -12.90 -17.96 -9.08
N ALA A 171 -13.07 -17.32 -7.93
CA ALA A 171 -13.76 -17.89 -6.78
C ALA A 171 -15.23 -18.22 -7.10
N LEU A 172 -15.95 -17.32 -7.77
CA LEU A 172 -17.30 -17.57 -8.28
C LEU A 172 -17.32 -18.76 -9.24
N GLY A 173 -16.35 -18.85 -10.15
CA GLY A 173 -16.19 -19.97 -11.07
C GLY A 173 -15.95 -21.31 -10.36
N VAL A 174 -15.16 -21.32 -9.29
CA VAL A 174 -14.93 -22.49 -8.43
C VAL A 174 -16.22 -22.91 -7.73
N VAL A 175 -16.88 -22.00 -7.00
CA VAL A 175 -18.13 -22.28 -6.26
C VAL A 175 -19.23 -22.75 -7.20
N THR A 176 -19.35 -22.16 -8.39
CA THR A 176 -20.33 -22.57 -9.40
C THR A 176 -20.06 -24.00 -9.87
N ARG A 177 -18.79 -24.34 -10.19
CA ARG A 177 -18.40 -25.69 -10.65
C ARG A 177 -18.53 -26.76 -9.58
N MET A 178 -18.32 -26.43 -8.31
CA MET A 178 -18.50 -27.38 -7.20
C MET A 178 -19.89 -28.03 -7.22
N GLY A 179 -20.94 -27.29 -7.58
CA GLY A 179 -22.30 -27.82 -7.70
C GLY A 179 -22.64 -28.49 -9.04
N SER A 180 -21.82 -28.30 -10.08
CA SER A 180 -22.02 -28.96 -11.38
C SER A 180 -21.29 -30.29 -11.50
N GLN A 181 -20.24 -30.51 -10.70
CA GLN A 181 -19.42 -31.74 -10.73
C GLN A 181 -20.13 -32.96 -10.14
N ARG A 182 -21.12 -32.76 -9.27
CA ARG A 182 -21.96 -33.82 -8.71
C ARG A 182 -23.32 -33.21 -8.31
N PRO A 183 -24.45 -33.89 -8.57
CA PRO A 183 -25.74 -33.43 -8.10
C PRO A 183 -25.82 -33.64 -6.58
N TYR A 184 -25.48 -32.59 -5.83
CA TYR A 184 -25.84 -32.52 -4.42
C TYR A 184 -27.31 -32.16 -4.33
N ASP A 185 -28.10 -33.05 -3.76
CA ASP A 185 -29.52 -32.87 -3.59
C ASP A 185 -29.83 -32.04 -2.33
N ALA A 186 -31.10 -31.72 -2.12
CA ALA A 186 -31.55 -30.99 -0.93
C ALA A 186 -31.37 -31.79 0.38
N SER A 187 -30.99 -33.07 0.30
CA SER A 187 -30.72 -33.90 1.47
C SER A 187 -29.27 -33.81 1.95
N THR A 188 -28.35 -33.35 1.09
CA THR A 188 -26.95 -33.12 1.45
C THR A 188 -26.80 -31.85 2.29
N CYS A 189 -26.71 -31.99 3.61
CA CYS A 189 -26.64 -30.87 4.54
C CYS A 189 -25.23 -30.64 5.07
N ILE A 190 -24.86 -29.37 5.31
CA ILE A 190 -23.58 -28.95 5.90
C ILE A 190 -23.86 -28.12 7.15
N CYS A 191 -23.02 -28.30 8.18
CA CYS A 191 -23.08 -27.51 9.40
C CYS A 191 -22.76 -26.04 9.11
N LEU A 192 -23.62 -25.11 9.54
CA LEU A 192 -23.41 -23.67 9.33
C LEU A 192 -22.34 -23.07 10.24
N LEU A 193 -22.10 -23.64 11.42
CA LEU A 193 -21.26 -23.04 12.46
C LEU A 193 -19.86 -22.57 12.00
N PRO A 194 -19.13 -23.32 11.14
CA PRO A 194 -17.85 -22.87 10.59
C PRO A 194 -17.94 -21.63 9.67
N TYR A 195 -19.14 -21.35 9.14
CA TYR A 195 -19.41 -20.25 8.20
C TYR A 195 -19.93 -18.98 8.87
N ASP A 196 -20.26 -19.00 10.17
CA ASP A 196 -20.77 -17.81 10.88
C ASP A 196 -19.86 -16.58 10.76
N ARG A 197 -18.55 -16.81 10.71
CA ARG A 197 -17.53 -15.76 10.61
C ARG A 197 -17.07 -15.51 9.17
N LEU A 198 -17.52 -16.36 8.24
CA LEU A 198 -17.15 -16.28 6.84
C LEU A 198 -18.26 -15.65 6.01
N LEU A 199 -19.53 -15.85 6.36
CA LEU A 199 -20.66 -15.22 5.66
C LEU A 199 -21.02 -13.87 6.30
N PRO A 200 -21.63 -12.95 5.52
CA PRO A 200 -22.24 -11.75 6.08
C PRO A 200 -23.22 -12.11 7.21
N SER A 201 -23.20 -11.35 8.31
CA SER A 201 -24.00 -11.66 9.51
C SER A 201 -25.49 -11.81 9.19
N ALA A 202 -26.05 -10.94 8.34
CA ALA A 202 -27.43 -11.02 7.90
C ALA A 202 -27.75 -12.34 7.17
N THR A 203 -26.82 -12.86 6.37
CA THR A 203 -26.94 -14.14 5.67
C THR A 203 -26.86 -15.30 6.66
N ALA A 204 -25.87 -15.31 7.54
CA ALA A 204 -25.72 -16.35 8.57
C ALA A 204 -26.95 -16.40 9.50
N ASP A 205 -27.45 -15.25 9.95
CA ASP A 205 -28.62 -15.16 10.82
C ASP A 205 -29.90 -15.67 10.14
N LYS A 206 -30.10 -15.33 8.86
CA LYS A 206 -31.21 -15.84 8.03
C LYS A 206 -31.16 -17.37 7.94
N LEU A 207 -29.98 -17.93 7.68
CA LEU A 207 -29.81 -19.37 7.55
C LEU A 207 -30.04 -20.09 8.89
N ARG A 208 -29.54 -19.55 10.02
CA ARG A 208 -29.84 -20.03 11.38
C ARG A 208 -31.32 -19.98 11.71
N TYR A 209 -32.00 -18.93 11.26
CA TYR A 209 -33.44 -18.80 11.48
C TYR A 209 -34.21 -19.92 10.76
N TYR A 210 -33.85 -20.25 9.52
CA TYR A 210 -34.47 -21.35 8.78
C TYR A 210 -34.15 -22.74 9.35
N GLU A 211 -32.94 -22.93 9.86
CA GLU A 211 -32.55 -24.14 10.59
C GLU A 211 -33.40 -24.33 11.85
N ARG A 212 -33.59 -23.26 12.65
CA ARG A 212 -34.46 -23.30 13.85
C ARG A 212 -35.92 -23.59 13.55
N LEU A 213 -36.41 -23.16 12.40
CA LEU A 213 -37.77 -23.43 11.94
C LEU A 213 -37.94 -24.85 11.37
N GLN A 214 -36.89 -25.67 11.36
CA GLN A 214 -36.90 -27.04 10.80
C GLN A 214 -37.35 -27.07 9.34
N ILE A 215 -37.06 -26.01 8.58
CA ILE A 215 -37.32 -25.96 7.13
C ILE A 215 -36.40 -26.94 6.40
N TYR A 216 -35.20 -27.17 6.94
CA TYR A 216 -34.22 -28.10 6.39
C TYR A 216 -34.32 -29.48 7.05
N PRO A 217 -34.09 -30.57 6.28
CA PRO A 217 -34.40 -31.95 6.71
C PRO A 217 -33.43 -32.53 7.75
N GLN A 218 -32.29 -31.89 8.04
CA GLN A 218 -31.25 -32.33 8.98
C GLN A 218 -30.67 -31.14 9.78
N GLU A 219 -29.84 -31.42 10.80
CA GLU A 219 -29.06 -30.40 11.54
C GLU A 219 -27.98 -29.77 10.64
N GLY A 220 -28.41 -28.91 9.72
CA GLY A 220 -27.56 -28.19 8.80
C GLY A 220 -28.34 -27.56 7.66
N ILE A 221 -27.59 -26.97 6.73
CA ILE A 221 -28.14 -26.27 5.57
C ILE A 221 -27.85 -27.11 4.32
N PRO A 222 -28.83 -27.28 3.42
CA PRO A 222 -28.59 -27.93 2.14
C PRO A 222 -27.43 -27.26 1.40
N PHE A 223 -26.46 -28.05 0.96
CA PHE A 223 -25.29 -27.54 0.26
C PHE A 223 -25.64 -26.63 -0.94
N PRO A 224 -26.66 -26.91 -1.76
CA PRO A 224 -27.05 -25.99 -2.84
C PRO A 224 -27.41 -24.58 -2.36
N VAL A 225 -28.03 -24.46 -1.18
CA VAL A 225 -28.41 -23.18 -0.56
C VAL A 225 -27.16 -22.47 -0.03
N LEU A 226 -26.34 -23.18 0.76
CA LEU A 226 -25.10 -22.63 1.30
C LEU A 226 -24.18 -22.14 0.18
N ARG A 227 -24.04 -22.93 -0.88
CA ARG A 227 -23.24 -22.60 -2.07
C ARG A 227 -23.71 -21.30 -2.73
N GLN A 228 -25.02 -21.10 -2.86
CA GLN A 228 -25.56 -19.88 -3.45
C GLN A 228 -25.25 -18.66 -2.58
N GLU A 229 -25.48 -18.77 -1.27
CA GLU A 229 -25.19 -17.69 -0.31
C GLU A 229 -23.68 -17.38 -0.25
N CYS A 230 -22.81 -18.38 -0.38
CA CYS A 230 -21.36 -18.20 -0.54
C CYS A 230 -21.01 -17.45 -1.84
N ALA A 231 -21.63 -17.80 -2.96
CA ALA A 231 -21.40 -17.13 -4.24
C ALA A 231 -21.80 -15.64 -4.16
N ASP A 232 -22.96 -15.35 -3.56
CA ASP A 232 -23.44 -13.99 -3.38
C ASP A 232 -22.53 -13.18 -2.44
N ALA A 233 -21.96 -13.83 -1.43
CA ALA A 233 -21.04 -13.20 -0.48
C ALA A 233 -19.68 -12.82 -1.11
N ILE A 234 -19.12 -13.65 -2.00
CA ILE A 234 -17.80 -13.44 -2.64
C ILE A 234 -17.68 -12.06 -3.31
N VAL A 235 -18.79 -11.54 -3.86
CA VAL A 235 -18.83 -10.24 -4.55
C VAL A 235 -18.37 -9.09 -3.65
N PHE A 236 -18.56 -9.21 -2.34
CA PHE A 236 -18.29 -8.15 -1.36
C PHE A 236 -17.11 -8.45 -0.43
N MET A 237 -16.50 -9.62 -0.55
CA MET A 237 -15.42 -10.07 0.32
C MET A 237 -14.06 -9.49 -0.09
N GLU A 238 -13.21 -9.32 0.91
CA GLU A 238 -11.78 -9.04 0.74
C GLU A 238 -11.00 -10.33 0.42
N ARG A 239 -9.77 -10.17 -0.08
CA ARG A 239 -8.92 -11.29 -0.54
C ARG A 239 -8.86 -12.45 0.46
N ASP A 240 -8.53 -12.16 1.72
CA ASP A 240 -8.28 -13.20 2.72
C ASP A 240 -9.58 -13.89 3.17
N GLU A 241 -10.72 -13.19 3.09
CA GLU A 241 -12.05 -13.75 3.36
C GLU A 241 -12.47 -14.72 2.25
N ILE A 242 -12.24 -14.36 0.98
CA ILE A 242 -12.49 -15.23 -0.18
C ILE A 242 -11.69 -16.52 -0.04
N LEU A 243 -10.38 -16.43 0.24
CA LEU A 243 -9.51 -17.60 0.38
C LEU A 243 -9.94 -18.48 1.56
N SER A 244 -10.29 -17.89 2.70
CA SER A 244 -10.77 -18.62 3.87
C SER A 244 -12.09 -19.36 3.58
N LEU A 245 -13.01 -18.72 2.84
CA LEU A 245 -14.27 -19.33 2.43
C LEU A 245 -14.05 -20.50 1.47
N LEU A 246 -13.21 -20.33 0.44
CA LEU A 246 -12.89 -21.38 -0.53
C LEU A 246 -12.22 -22.58 0.14
N LEU A 247 -11.29 -22.32 1.05
CA LEU A 247 -10.62 -23.38 1.81
C LEU A 247 -11.64 -24.16 2.66
N ARG A 248 -12.53 -23.48 3.38
CA ARG A 248 -13.57 -24.16 4.17
C ARG A 248 -14.49 -25.01 3.30
N LEU A 249 -14.98 -24.46 2.18
CA LEU A 249 -15.79 -25.20 1.20
C LEU A 249 -15.06 -26.43 0.67
N SER A 250 -13.75 -26.33 0.40
CA SER A 250 -12.96 -27.47 -0.07
C SER A 250 -12.88 -28.60 0.96
N PHE A 251 -12.77 -28.26 2.25
CA PHE A 251 -12.78 -29.25 3.34
C PHE A 251 -14.14 -29.95 3.43
N ASP A 252 -15.23 -29.19 3.49
CA ASP A 252 -16.57 -29.75 3.63
C ASP A 252 -16.95 -30.62 2.41
N ILE A 253 -16.57 -30.21 1.20
CA ILE A 253 -16.76 -31.03 -0.02
C ILE A 253 -15.95 -32.33 0.05
N SER A 254 -14.70 -32.26 0.51
CA SER A 254 -13.85 -33.45 0.64
C SER A 254 -14.43 -34.43 1.66
N GLU A 255 -14.95 -33.92 2.78
CA GLU A 255 -15.63 -34.73 3.80
C GLU A 255 -16.89 -35.42 3.23
N LEU A 256 -17.74 -34.66 2.53
CA LEU A 256 -18.91 -35.20 1.85
C LEU A 256 -18.53 -36.29 0.83
N GLN A 257 -17.50 -36.05 0.01
CA GLN A 257 -17.04 -37.04 -0.97
C GLN A 257 -16.59 -38.34 -0.31
N ASN A 258 -15.85 -38.25 0.81
CA ASN A 258 -15.39 -39.42 1.56
C ASN A 258 -16.53 -40.18 2.25
N SER A 259 -17.56 -39.49 2.75
CA SER A 259 -18.72 -40.16 3.36
C SER A 259 -19.54 -40.97 2.35
N PHE A 260 -19.56 -40.57 1.08
CA PHE A 260 -20.24 -41.33 0.02
C PHE A 260 -19.43 -42.55 -0.45
N VAL A 261 -18.09 -42.49 -0.46
CA VAL A 261 -17.23 -43.63 -0.85
C VAL A 261 -17.29 -44.76 0.19
N GLY A 262 -17.49 -44.44 1.47
CA GLY A 262 -17.72 -45.44 2.52
C GLY A 262 -19.03 -46.22 2.38
N ASN A 263 -20.00 -45.71 1.61
CA ASN A 263 -21.32 -46.35 1.43
C ASN A 263 -21.47 -47.12 0.10
N ASN A 264 -20.63 -46.87 -0.91
CA ASN A 264 -20.70 -47.52 -2.22
C ASN A 264 -19.40 -48.26 -2.53
N GLY A 265 -19.23 -49.43 -1.93
CA GLY A 265 -18.38 -50.46 -2.51
C GLY A 265 -19.08 -51.07 -3.72
N ASP A 266 -19.00 -50.43 -4.89
CA ASP A 266 -18.73 -51.09 -6.17
C ASP A 266 -18.82 -50.14 -7.39
N SER A 267 -17.76 -50.19 -8.19
CA SER A 267 -17.66 -49.91 -9.63
C SER A 267 -17.92 -48.49 -10.19
N GLY A 268 -16.94 -48.00 -10.97
CA GLY A 268 -17.21 -47.16 -12.15
C GLY A 268 -16.34 -45.92 -12.34
N ASP A 269 -15.30 -46.07 -13.15
CA ASP A 269 -14.53 -45.05 -13.90
C ASP A 269 -14.13 -43.71 -13.24
N LEU A 270 -12.87 -43.69 -12.79
CA LEU A 270 -12.07 -42.49 -12.55
C LEU A 270 -11.61 -41.90 -13.89
N SER A 271 -12.43 -41.07 -14.55
CA SER A 271 -11.94 -40.21 -15.64
C SER A 271 -12.26 -38.73 -15.42
N SER A 272 -11.17 -37.96 -15.32
CA SER A 272 -10.99 -36.50 -15.40
C SER A 272 -11.99 -35.59 -14.65
N ASN A 273 -11.84 -35.47 -13.33
CA ASN A 273 -12.46 -34.41 -12.52
C ASN A 273 -11.41 -33.77 -11.59
N ARG A 274 -10.35 -33.20 -12.15
CA ARG A 274 -9.35 -32.45 -11.39
C ARG A 274 -9.56 -30.95 -11.60
N LEU A 275 -9.52 -30.20 -10.50
CA LEU A 275 -9.31 -28.75 -10.49
C LEU A 275 -8.09 -28.43 -11.35
N THR A 276 -8.10 -27.30 -12.05
CA THR A 276 -6.93 -26.90 -12.84
C THR A 276 -5.74 -26.61 -11.92
N ASP A 277 -4.51 -26.71 -12.42
CA ASP A 277 -3.30 -26.46 -11.62
C ASP A 277 -3.30 -25.05 -10.99
N GLU A 278 -3.94 -24.08 -11.66
CA GLU A 278 -4.12 -22.71 -11.16
C GLU A 278 -5.10 -22.64 -9.96
N GLU A 279 -6.10 -23.51 -9.91
CA GLU A 279 -7.09 -23.59 -8.82
C GLU A 279 -6.54 -24.36 -7.61
N PHE A 280 -5.74 -25.40 -7.84
CA PHE A 280 -5.02 -26.08 -6.76
C PHE A 280 -4.02 -25.15 -6.08
N ALA A 281 -3.35 -24.28 -6.85
CA ALA A 281 -2.43 -23.28 -6.32
C ALA A 281 -3.10 -22.21 -5.44
N LEU A 282 -4.42 -22.05 -5.51
CA LEU A 282 -5.18 -21.15 -4.63
C LEU A 282 -5.57 -21.79 -3.29
N LEU A 283 -5.45 -23.11 -3.15
CA LEU A 283 -5.86 -23.89 -1.97
C LEU A 283 -4.68 -24.43 -1.13
N VAL A 284 -3.45 -24.26 -1.58
CA VAL A 284 -2.18 -24.64 -0.90
C VAL A 284 -1.47 -23.38 -0.39
#